data_AF-A0A6P0Q0V5-F1
#
_entry.id   AF-A0A6P0Q0V5-F1
#
_cell.length_a   1.000
_cell.length_b   1.000
_cell.length_c   1.000
_cell.angle_alpha   90.00
_cell.angle_beta   90.00
_cell.angle_gamma   90.00
#
_symmetry.space_group_name_H-M   'P 1'
#
loop_
_entity.id
_entity.type
_entity.pdbx_description
1 polymer ?
#
loop_
_entity_poly.entity_id
_entity_poly.type
_entity_poly.pdbx_seq_one_letter_code
_entity_poly.pdbx_strand_id
1 'polypeptide(L)'
;MENNNSLVAEVKEKANLTNSEELSLEESQKILNLIEEGEIEEKHIKALAKDSPKFSTKFIESMTELVHTFPSLVEKVGDVNQEALDKIDHINHTVKTLNELADNIQSDEGKIRIAELIFQVSKDYSETIKEINSNNNNTWSKIGGTIASAFVFGLAIIVQGFGGDST
;
A
#
# COMPACT_ATOMS: atom_id res chain seq x y z
N MET A 1 17.04 14.91 -18.32
CA MET A 1 15.90 13.97 -18.42
C MET A 1 16.39 12.67 -17.81
N GLU A 2 15.88 12.29 -16.63
CA GLU A 2 16.17 10.97 -16.08
C GLU A 2 15.59 9.89 -17.01
N ASN A 3 16.35 8.82 -17.21
CA ASN A 3 15.97 7.74 -18.11
C ASN A 3 14.92 6.84 -17.42
N ASN A 4 13.77 6.60 -18.06
CA ASN A 4 12.70 5.73 -17.55
C ASN A 4 13.24 4.35 -17.11
N ASN A 5 14.18 3.79 -17.87
CA ASN A 5 14.79 2.50 -17.56
C ASN A 5 15.64 2.54 -16.27
N SER A 6 16.24 3.69 -15.96
CA SER A 6 17.01 3.87 -14.73
C SER A 6 16.10 3.91 -13.50
N LEU A 7 14.97 4.62 -13.59
CA LEU A 7 14.00 4.71 -12.50
C LEU A 7 13.35 3.35 -12.19
N VAL A 8 13.02 2.60 -13.24
CA VAL A 8 12.47 1.24 -13.09
C VAL A 8 13.51 0.29 -12.49
N ALA A 9 14.76 0.34 -12.95
CA ALA A 9 15.84 -0.49 -12.42
C ALA A 9 16.09 -0.21 -10.94
N GLU A 10 16.07 1.06 -10.53
CA GLU A 10 16.24 1.46 -9.14
C GLU A 10 15.14 0.88 -8.24
N VAL A 11 13.87 0.93 -8.66
CA VAL A 11 12.80 0.30 -7.87
C VAL A 11 12.94 -1.22 -7.87
N LYS A 12 13.27 -1.84 -9.00
CA LYS A 12 13.48 -3.30 -9.09
C LYS A 12 14.59 -3.76 -8.14
N GLU A 13 15.67 -3.00 -8.04
CA GLU A 13 16.77 -3.26 -7.11
C GLU A 13 16.33 -3.07 -5.65
N LYS A 14 15.78 -1.90 -5.30
CA LYS A 14 15.39 -1.56 -3.92
C LYS A 14 14.28 -2.45 -3.36
N ALA A 15 13.24 -2.71 -4.15
CA ALA A 15 12.11 -3.56 -3.75
C ALA A 15 12.37 -5.05 -4.01
N ASN A 16 13.54 -5.41 -4.58
CA ASN A 16 13.90 -6.77 -4.98
C ASN A 16 12.81 -7.43 -5.84
N LEU A 17 12.32 -6.69 -6.85
CA LEU A 17 11.25 -7.14 -7.73
C LEU A 17 11.77 -8.24 -8.65
N THR A 18 11.22 -9.44 -8.48
CA THR A 18 11.62 -10.61 -9.26
C THR A 18 10.95 -10.67 -10.63
N ASN A 19 9.74 -10.10 -10.74
CA ASN A 19 8.98 -9.99 -11.98
C ASN A 19 8.14 -8.70 -11.97
N SER A 20 8.25 -7.84 -12.99
CA SER A 20 7.41 -6.63 -13.09
C SER A 20 6.00 -6.89 -13.62
N GLU A 21 5.71 -8.08 -14.14
CA GLU A 21 4.37 -8.45 -14.64
C GLU A 21 3.45 -9.03 -13.56
N GLU A 22 4.02 -9.60 -12.51
CA GLU A 22 3.31 -10.15 -11.36
C GLU A 22 3.92 -9.56 -10.10
N LEU A 23 3.25 -8.56 -9.54
CA LEU A 23 3.64 -7.97 -8.29
C LEU A 23 3.00 -8.76 -7.15
N SER A 24 3.83 -9.39 -6.32
CA SER A 24 3.34 -10.04 -5.10
C SER A 24 2.97 -9.01 -4.03
N LEU A 25 2.14 -9.44 -3.08
CA LEU A 25 1.76 -8.63 -1.93
C LEU A 25 2.97 -8.16 -1.10
N GLU A 26 4.00 -9.00 -0.98
CA GLU A 26 5.25 -8.66 -0.29
C GLU A 26 6.05 -7.59 -1.05
N GLU A 27 6.14 -7.71 -2.38
CA GLU A 27 6.80 -6.71 -3.22
C GLU A 27 6.05 -5.37 -3.18
N SER A 28 4.71 -5.38 -3.18
CA SER A 28 3.88 -4.18 -3.00
C SER A 28 4.15 -3.49 -1.65
N GLN A 29 4.27 -4.26 -0.56
CA GLN A 29 4.62 -3.71 0.77
C GLN A 29 6.01 -3.06 0.77
N LYS A 30 6.99 -3.69 0.12
CA LYS A 30 8.35 -3.12 0.01
C LYS A 30 8.32 -1.78 -0.72
N ILE A 31 7.59 -1.69 -1.83
CA ILE A 31 7.43 -0.43 -2.55
C ILE A 31 6.76 0.63 -1.67
N LEU A 32 5.72 0.27 -0.91
CA LEU A 32 5.05 1.20 0.01
C LEU A 32 5.98 1.69 1.13
N ASN A 33 6.79 0.82 1.71
CA ASN A 33 7.81 1.21 2.69
C ASN A 33 8.84 2.17 2.07
N LEU A 34 9.30 1.89 0.86
CA LEU A 34 10.25 2.76 0.16
C LEU A 34 9.65 4.13 -0.19
N ILE A 35 8.34 4.20 -0.47
CA ILE A 35 7.60 5.47 -0.60
C ILE A 35 7.56 6.20 0.75
N GLU A 36 7.27 5.47 1.83
CA GLU A 36 7.23 6.01 3.20
C GLU A 36 8.58 6.60 3.64
N GLU A 37 9.67 5.92 3.29
CA GLU A 37 11.05 6.28 3.60
C GLU A 37 11.60 7.40 2.69
N GLY A 38 10.87 7.75 1.64
CA GLY A 38 11.28 8.74 0.64
C GLY A 38 12.34 8.22 -0.34
N GLU A 39 12.58 6.91 -0.38
CA GLU A 39 13.49 6.27 -1.32
C GLU A 39 12.88 6.08 -2.70
N ILE A 40 11.54 6.09 -2.81
CA ILE A 40 10.77 6.03 -4.04
C ILE A 40 9.81 7.24 -4.08
N GLU A 41 10.00 8.08 -5.09
CA GLU A 41 9.14 9.22 -5.40
C GLU A 41 8.14 8.92 -6.54
N GLU A 42 7.16 9.80 -6.73
CA GLU A 42 6.12 9.72 -7.78
C GLU A 42 6.67 9.38 -9.18
N LYS A 43 7.83 9.95 -9.56
CA LYS A 43 8.47 9.70 -10.86
C LYS A 43 8.79 8.22 -11.09
N HIS A 44 9.10 7.47 -10.03
CA HIS A 44 9.39 6.04 -10.10
C HIS A 44 8.11 5.22 -10.32
N ILE A 45 7.02 5.56 -9.63
CA ILE A 45 5.71 4.91 -9.81
C ILE A 45 5.19 5.16 -11.22
N LYS A 46 5.35 6.38 -11.74
CA LYS A 46 5.06 6.71 -13.14
C LYS A 46 5.91 5.89 -14.11
N ALA A 47 7.18 5.66 -13.79
CA ALA A 47 8.06 4.87 -14.63
C ALA A 47 7.65 3.39 -14.67
N LEU A 48 7.28 2.81 -13.53
CA LEU A 48 6.77 1.43 -13.43
C LEU A 48 5.44 1.25 -14.17
N ALA A 49 4.50 2.18 -14.02
CA ALA A 49 3.22 2.13 -14.71
C ALA A 49 3.36 2.21 -16.25
N LYS A 50 4.43 2.86 -16.74
CA LYS A 50 4.76 2.90 -18.17
C LYS A 50 5.46 1.63 -18.65
N ASP A 51 6.37 1.08 -17.85
CA ASP A 51 7.15 -0.13 -18.18
C ASP A 51 6.29 -1.40 -18.17
N SER A 52 5.41 -1.51 -17.17
CA SER A 52 4.53 -2.66 -16.99
C SER A 52 3.08 -2.21 -16.96
N PRO A 53 2.29 -2.46 -18.03
CA PRO A 53 0.88 -2.11 -18.08
C PRO A 53 0.04 -2.74 -16.96
N LYS A 54 0.49 -3.86 -16.41
CA LYS A 54 -0.18 -4.57 -15.30
C LYS A 54 0.24 -4.07 -13.92
N PHE A 55 1.31 -3.28 -13.82
CA PHE A 55 1.82 -2.79 -12.54
C PHE A 55 0.74 -2.05 -11.76
N SER A 56 0.07 -1.08 -12.39
CA SER A 56 -0.95 -0.28 -11.72
C SER A 56 -2.09 -1.14 -11.18
N THR A 57 -2.64 -2.05 -11.98
CA THR A 57 -3.70 -2.97 -11.54
C THR A 57 -3.24 -3.85 -10.40
N LYS A 58 -2.08 -4.52 -10.52
CA LYS A 58 -1.55 -5.41 -9.48
C LYS A 58 -1.21 -4.69 -8.17
N PHE A 59 -0.66 -3.48 -8.29
CA PHE A 59 -0.38 -2.63 -7.15
C PHE A 59 -1.67 -2.21 -6.44
N ILE A 60 -2.70 -1.81 -7.20
CA ILE A 60 -4.01 -1.45 -6.64
C ILE A 60 -4.71 -2.65 -6.00
N GLU A 61 -4.66 -3.83 -6.62
CA GLU A 61 -5.16 -5.08 -6.02
C GLU A 61 -4.48 -5.31 -4.66
N SER A 62 -3.15 -5.21 -4.61
CA SER A 62 -2.39 -5.34 -3.37
C SER A 62 -2.81 -4.29 -2.33
N MET A 63 -2.92 -3.01 -2.73
CA MET A 63 -3.39 -1.94 -1.83
C MET A 63 -4.82 -2.19 -1.31
N THR A 64 -5.69 -2.77 -2.13
CA THR A 64 -7.05 -3.13 -1.74
C THR A 64 -7.02 -4.15 -0.61
N GLU A 65 -6.17 -5.18 -0.75
CA GLU A 65 -5.94 -6.15 0.33
C GLU A 65 -5.38 -5.47 1.57
N LEU A 66 -4.36 -4.61 1.42
CA LEU A 66 -3.76 -3.87 2.53
C LEU A 66 -4.79 -3.10 3.34
N VAL A 67 -5.58 -2.28 2.68
CA VAL A 67 -6.57 -1.41 3.34
C VAL A 67 -7.74 -2.22 3.90
N HIS A 68 -8.13 -3.33 3.28
CA HIS A 68 -9.16 -4.22 3.82
C HIS A 68 -8.77 -4.90 5.14
N THR A 69 -7.48 -5.12 5.41
CA THR A 69 -7.05 -5.70 6.70
C THR A 69 -7.10 -4.71 7.86
N PHE A 70 -7.14 -3.41 7.56
CA PHE A 70 -7.01 -2.38 8.58
C PHE A 70 -8.18 -2.33 9.58
N PRO A 71 -9.46 -2.41 9.18
CA PRO A 71 -10.56 -2.46 10.16
C PRO A 71 -10.44 -3.61 11.16
N SER A 72 -10.03 -4.80 10.71
CA SER A 72 -9.79 -5.95 11.61
C SER A 72 -8.61 -5.73 12.56
N LEU A 73 -7.59 -5.01 12.10
CA LEU A 73 -6.48 -4.59 12.96
C LEU A 73 -6.97 -3.64 14.05
N VAL A 74 -7.76 -2.62 13.69
CA VAL A 74 -8.35 -1.67 14.64
C VAL A 74 -9.24 -2.36 15.66
N GLU A 75 -10.12 -3.26 15.22
CA GLU A 75 -11.05 -3.96 16.11
C GLU A 75 -10.31 -4.74 17.22
N LYS A 76 -9.17 -5.37 16.88
CA LYS A 76 -8.39 -6.15 17.85
C LYS A 76 -7.43 -5.32 18.68
N VAL A 77 -6.87 -4.26 18.12
CA VAL A 77 -5.82 -3.46 18.76
C VAL A 77 -6.43 -2.33 19.61
N GLY A 78 -7.57 -1.79 19.20
CA GLY A 78 -8.24 -0.67 19.84
C GLY A 78 -7.45 0.65 19.76
N ASP A 79 -7.98 1.67 20.42
CA ASP A 79 -7.34 2.97 20.65
C ASP A 79 -6.88 3.73 19.39
N VAL A 80 -7.71 3.72 18.34
CA VAL A 80 -7.55 4.61 17.19
C VAL A 80 -8.55 5.75 17.29
N ASN A 81 -8.08 6.98 17.09
CA ASN A 81 -8.96 8.14 17.09
C ASN A 81 -9.86 8.15 15.83
N GLN A 82 -11.04 8.77 15.92
CA GLN A 82 -12.01 8.78 14.83
C GLN A 82 -11.46 9.42 13.55
N GLU A 83 -10.62 10.47 13.66
CA GLU A 83 -10.04 11.14 12.50
C GLU A 83 -9.17 10.20 11.66
N ALA A 84 -8.36 9.36 12.29
CA ALA A 84 -7.54 8.36 11.63
C ALA A 84 -8.39 7.24 11.01
N LEU A 85 -9.50 6.86 11.66
CA LEU A 85 -10.46 5.92 11.07
C LEU A 85 -11.11 6.49 9.81
N ASP A 86 -11.54 7.75 9.86
CA ASP A 86 -12.14 8.44 8.71
C ASP A 86 -11.14 8.57 7.54
N LYS A 87 -9.86 8.84 7.83
CA LYS A 87 -8.78 8.86 6.82
C LYS A 87 -8.60 7.50 6.15
N ILE A 88 -8.58 6.41 6.93
CA ILE A 88 -8.45 5.06 6.35
C ILE A 88 -9.69 4.68 5.53
N ASP A 89 -10.90 5.01 5.99
CA ASP A 89 -12.11 4.77 5.21
C ASP A 89 -12.11 5.56 3.90
N HIS A 90 -11.59 6.79 3.90
CA HIS A 90 -11.39 7.56 2.67
C HIS A 90 -10.38 6.90 1.72
N ILE A 91 -9.26 6.43 2.25
CA ILE A 91 -8.24 5.69 1.49
C ILE A 91 -8.85 4.41 0.89
N ASN A 92 -9.65 3.66 1.67
CA ASN A 92 -10.34 2.45 1.22
C ASN A 92 -11.27 2.73 0.03
N HIS A 93 -12.10 3.77 0.13
CA HIS A 93 -12.96 4.17 -0.98
C HIS A 93 -12.15 4.58 -2.21
N THR A 94 -11.06 5.30 -2.03
CA THR A 94 -10.21 5.75 -3.13
C THR A 94 -9.55 4.58 -3.85
N VAL A 95 -9.02 3.61 -3.10
CA VAL A 95 -8.42 2.39 -3.65
C VAL A 95 -9.46 1.56 -4.41
N LYS A 96 -10.68 1.43 -3.89
CA LYS A 96 -11.79 0.75 -4.60
C LYS A 96 -12.13 1.43 -5.93
N THR A 97 -12.26 2.76 -5.93
CA THR A 97 -12.50 3.51 -7.16
C THR A 97 -11.33 3.38 -8.15
N LEU A 98 -10.10 3.41 -7.67
CA LEU A 98 -8.92 3.15 -8.52
C LEU A 98 -8.95 1.76 -9.13
N ASN A 99 -9.38 0.74 -8.37
CA ASN A 99 -9.48 -0.63 -8.85
C ASN A 99 -10.50 -0.75 -9.99
N GLU A 100 -11.67 -0.12 -9.84
CA GLU A 100 -12.70 -0.07 -10.89
C GLU A 100 -12.23 0.67 -12.16
N LEU A 101 -11.35 1.65 -12.01
CA LEU A 101 -10.81 2.44 -13.12
C LEU A 101 -9.62 1.77 -13.81
N ALA A 102 -8.77 1.06 -13.08
CA ALA A 102 -7.52 0.50 -13.58
C ALA A 102 -7.75 -0.52 -14.70
N ASP A 103 -8.84 -1.29 -14.64
CA ASP A 103 -9.19 -2.27 -15.68
C ASP A 103 -9.65 -1.62 -16.99
N ASN A 104 -10.08 -0.36 -16.95
CA ASN A 104 -10.70 0.34 -18.07
C ASN A 104 -9.77 1.39 -18.72
N ILE A 105 -8.62 1.70 -18.10
CA ILE A 105 -7.71 2.74 -18.57
C ILE A 105 -6.57 2.13 -19.39
N GLN A 106 -6.56 2.40 -20.70
CA GLN A 106 -5.49 1.96 -21.61
C GLN A 106 -4.60 3.09 -22.14
N SER A 107 -5.01 4.35 -22.01
CA SER A 107 -4.23 5.49 -22.48
C SER A 107 -3.02 5.76 -21.57
N ASP A 108 -1.91 6.20 -22.17
CA ASP A 108 -0.69 6.51 -21.40
C ASP A 108 -0.91 7.66 -20.41
N GLU A 109 -1.72 8.66 -20.78
CA GLU A 109 -2.12 9.74 -19.88
C GLU A 109 -2.93 9.22 -18.69
N GLY A 110 -3.87 8.29 -18.93
CA GLY A 110 -4.64 7.67 -17.87
C GLY A 110 -3.77 6.81 -16.94
N LYS A 111 -2.83 6.05 -17.48
CA LYS A 111 -1.86 5.26 -16.68
C LYS A 111 -1.00 6.17 -15.80
N ILE A 112 -0.54 7.30 -16.33
CA ILE A 112 0.20 8.31 -15.55
C ILE A 112 -0.68 8.85 -14.43
N ARG A 113 -1.95 9.16 -14.71
CA ARG A 113 -2.88 9.69 -13.71
C ARG A 113 -3.18 8.67 -12.60
N ILE A 114 -3.35 7.40 -12.96
CA ILE A 114 -3.46 6.32 -11.98
C ILE A 114 -2.20 6.24 -11.13
N ALA A 115 -1.01 6.30 -11.72
CA ALA A 115 0.26 6.25 -10.98
C ALA A 115 0.41 7.43 -9.99
N GLU A 116 -0.04 8.64 -10.37
CA GLU A 116 -0.10 9.80 -9.46
C GLU A 116 -0.99 9.53 -8.25
N LEU A 117 -2.20 9.00 -8.50
CA LEU A 117 -3.16 8.70 -7.45
C LEU A 117 -2.67 7.56 -6.54
N ILE A 118 -2.07 6.51 -7.11
CA ILE A 118 -1.43 5.43 -6.35
C ILE A 118 -0.38 6.01 -5.39
N PHE A 119 0.50 6.88 -5.89
CA PHE A 119 1.55 7.47 -5.06
C PHE A 119 0.98 8.33 -3.92
N GLN A 120 -0.02 9.17 -4.22
CA GLN A 120 -0.69 10.00 -3.21
C GLN A 120 -1.38 9.16 -2.14
N VAL A 121 -2.18 8.17 -2.54
CA VAL A 121 -2.87 7.29 -1.58
C VAL A 121 -1.88 6.48 -0.74
N SER A 122 -0.75 6.08 -1.31
CA SER A 122 0.33 5.39 -0.57
C SER A 122 0.92 6.29 0.52
N LYS A 123 1.11 7.57 0.19
CA LYS A 123 1.59 8.60 1.12
C LYS A 123 0.57 8.88 2.23
N ASP A 124 -0.70 9.07 1.87
CA ASP A 124 -1.79 9.31 2.82
C ASP A 124 -1.96 8.14 3.78
N TYR A 125 -1.87 6.91 3.28
CA TYR A 125 -1.90 5.70 4.10
C TYR A 125 -0.73 5.64 5.06
N SER A 126 0.50 5.87 4.59
CA SER A 126 1.70 5.91 5.45
C SER A 126 1.57 6.94 6.58
N GLU A 127 1.14 8.15 6.23
CA GLU A 127 0.99 9.25 7.19
C GLU A 127 -0.10 8.94 8.22
N THR A 128 -1.20 8.33 7.80
CA THR A 128 -2.26 7.90 8.72
C THR A 128 -1.77 6.82 9.69
N ILE A 129 -1.01 5.83 9.22
CA ILE A 129 -0.39 4.81 10.11
C ILE A 129 0.58 5.44 11.10
N LYS A 130 1.39 6.42 10.66
CA LYS A 130 2.30 7.16 11.55
C LYS A 130 1.53 7.97 12.59
N GLU A 131 0.45 8.65 12.20
CA GLU A 131 -0.41 9.39 13.13
C GLU A 131 -0.98 8.46 14.21
N ILE A 132 -1.50 7.30 13.81
CA ILE A 132 -2.03 6.28 14.73
C ILE A 132 -0.96 5.85 15.73
N ASN A 133 0.25 5.55 15.25
CA ASN A 133 1.35 5.13 16.10
C ASN A 133 1.85 6.26 17.03
N SER A 134 1.91 7.49 16.52
CA SER A 134 2.36 8.66 17.28
C SER A 134 1.41 9.05 18.42
N ASN A 135 0.13 8.67 18.31
CA ASN A 135 -0.89 8.87 19.36
C ASN A 135 -0.79 7.85 20.51
N ASN A 136 0.20 6.94 20.47
CA ASN A 136 0.87 6.36 21.64
C ASN A 136 -0.02 5.55 22.61
N ASN A 137 -0.54 4.40 22.17
CA ASN A 137 -0.78 3.28 23.09
C ASN A 137 0.35 2.23 22.94
N ASN A 138 0.64 1.49 24.02
CA ASN A 138 1.70 0.48 24.09
C ASN A 138 1.48 -0.74 23.14
N THR A 139 0.37 -0.75 22.40
CA THR A 139 -0.04 -1.81 21.48
C THR A 139 0.28 -1.42 20.03
N TRP A 140 0.04 -0.18 19.62
CA TRP A 140 0.41 0.33 18.29
C TRP A 140 1.94 0.41 18.09
N SER A 141 2.69 0.72 19.15
CA SER A 141 4.15 0.66 19.11
C SER A 141 4.69 -0.75 18.84
N LYS A 142 3.99 -1.82 19.27
CA LYS A 142 4.36 -3.21 18.96
C LYS A 142 4.11 -3.57 17.51
N ILE A 143 3.18 -2.87 16.86
CA ILE A 143 2.89 -3.03 15.45
C ILE A 143 4.00 -2.40 14.60
N GLY A 144 4.97 -1.68 15.17
CA GLY A 144 6.22 -1.30 14.49
C GLY A 144 6.15 0.02 13.70
N GLY A 145 4.98 0.63 13.58
CA GLY A 145 4.82 1.99 13.06
C GLY A 145 4.99 2.19 11.56
N THR A 146 5.22 1.12 10.79
CA THR A 146 5.33 1.18 9.32
C THR A 146 4.12 0.52 8.66
N ILE A 147 3.93 0.80 7.37
CA ILE A 147 2.88 0.15 6.57
C ILE A 147 3.02 -1.37 6.57
N ALA A 148 4.22 -1.88 6.27
CA ALA A 148 4.44 -3.33 6.22
C ALA A 148 4.17 -4.01 7.55
N SER A 149 4.53 -3.37 8.66
CA SER A 149 4.33 -3.96 9.97
C SER A 149 2.85 -3.93 10.37
N ALA A 150 2.11 -2.84 10.14
CA ALA A 150 0.65 -2.82 10.29
C ALA A 150 -0.04 -3.95 9.51
N PHE A 151 0.41 -4.19 8.28
CA PHE A 151 -0.17 -5.21 7.44
C PHE A 151 0.15 -6.65 7.86
N VAL A 152 1.41 -6.96 8.17
CA VAL A 152 1.81 -8.30 8.66
C VAL A 152 1.02 -8.66 9.93
N PHE A 153 0.83 -7.69 10.83
CA PHE A 153 0.01 -7.88 12.02
C PHE A 153 -1.48 -8.08 11.67
N GLY A 154 -2.02 -7.31 10.72
CA GLY A 154 -3.40 -7.47 10.22
C GLY A 154 -3.67 -8.86 9.62
N LEU A 155 -2.77 -9.36 8.77
CA LEU A 155 -2.86 -10.71 8.22
C LEU A 155 -2.74 -11.80 9.28
N ALA A 156 -1.78 -11.69 10.21
CA ALA A 156 -1.63 -12.64 11.31
C ALA A 156 -2.91 -12.71 12.17
N ILE A 157 -3.55 -11.56 12.39
CA ILE A 157 -4.82 -11.44 13.10
C ILE A 157 -5.98 -12.14 12.39
N ILE A 158 -6.06 -12.03 11.06
CA ILE A 158 -7.10 -12.70 10.25
C ILE A 158 -6.87 -14.22 10.28
N VAL A 159 -5.64 -14.68 10.08
CA VAL A 159 -5.30 -16.11 10.07
C VAL A 159 -5.55 -16.76 11.44
N GLN A 160 -5.23 -16.08 12.56
CA GLN A 160 -5.52 -16.58 13.90
C GLN A 160 -7.01 -16.55 14.25
N GLY A 161 -7.80 -15.66 13.63
CA GLY A 161 -9.26 -15.61 13.80
C GLY A 161 -10.02 -16.74 13.09
N PHE A 162 -9.41 -17.37 12.08
CA PHE A 162 -9.96 -18.53 11.36
C PHE A 162 -9.46 -19.90 11.86
N GLY A 163 -8.55 -19.92 12.84
CA GLY A 163 -7.89 -21.15 13.33
C GLY A 163 -8.19 -21.54 14.77
N GLY A 164 -9.19 -20.92 15.41
CA GLY A 164 -9.44 -21.02 16.86
C GLY A 164 -10.81 -21.58 17.23
N ASP A 165 -11.23 -22.69 16.64
CA ASP A 165 -12.29 -23.53 17.22
C ASP A 165 -12.02 -25.00 16.87
N SER A 166 -11.20 -25.64 17.69
CA SER A 166 -10.88 -27.08 17.62
C SER A 166 -10.23 -27.56 18.92
N THR A 167 -10.95 -27.47 20.05
CA THR A 167 -10.85 -28.42 21.18
C THR A 167 -12.04 -28.24 22.10
#